data_AF-A0A8S1GWS9-F1
#
_entry.id   AF-A0A8S1GWS9-F1
#
_cell.length_a   1.000
_cell.length_b   1.000
_cell.length_c   1.000
_cell.angle_alpha   90.00
_cell.angle_beta   90.00
_cell.angle_gamma   90.00
#
_symmetry.space_group_name_H-M   'P 1'
#
loop_
_entity.id
_entity.type
_entity.pdbx_description
1 polymer ?
#
loop_
_entity_poly.entity_id
_entity_poly.type
_entity_poly.pdbx_seq_one_letter_code
_entity_poly.pdbx_strand_id
1 'polypeptide(L)'
;MAGIDEIRKALHSEQQKTALYEKKLRLTVESFKQLKAEKEALSNIISSLEKSNKKEDKSSDVNQSVAVLIQQSQIRENALLQSRNALLNENNDLKKRLAEADKPLKYSSENSGLDPKFVIAELEHHRKLASISLDQAREAKEVHRNEIITENSDWDPRVAQLEKQIMTMTKRCEEKETEVSELNDEIQRLRGELSQAQEERSRSGSTTPVAEESLTELLQREFDRLKHEPLFDPLDLCCPEQRQAIEEFYRRKIADSTREANDYQTISEITKLRDENNTMMLFNEKLKKQKDEIEKEKRHLITEIEKTEQSVKNRESEISKLKEDIRILTAQRGEIEQEMHKQRSRASEMIEAKEEELEVCRKMLTVLRRDELRSHSENQKLKHPDQRNVFYENRLASREHEITDLRKQLEEVDFPLEGKLQMLSSTNELDYLRNIFVQFLHCMSPPTLQSKLILKAMANVLKLGDEQMKPINKTK
;
A
#
# COMPACT_ATOMS: atom_id res chain seq x y z
N MET A 1 28.44 41.40 19.85
CA MET A 1 29.27 40.22 19.49
C MET A 1 28.53 38.89 19.67
N ALA A 2 27.52 38.76 20.55
CA ALA A 2 26.79 37.50 20.79
C ALA A 2 26.15 36.85 19.54
N GLY A 3 25.65 37.65 18.59
CA GLY A 3 24.98 37.10 17.39
C GLY A 3 25.91 36.37 16.40
N ILE A 4 27.22 36.66 16.40
CA ILE A 4 28.19 35.98 15.51
C ILE A 4 28.45 34.56 16.01
N ASP A 5 28.48 34.36 17.33
CA ASP A 5 28.71 33.04 17.92
C ASP A 5 27.51 32.12 17.79
N GLU A 6 26.28 32.66 17.83
CA GLU A 6 25.06 31.90 17.53
C GLU A 6 25.00 31.46 16.07
N ILE A 7 25.34 32.34 15.13
CA ILE A 7 25.42 31.99 13.70
C ILE A 7 26.47 30.91 13.44
N ARG A 8 27.64 31.00 14.10
CA ARG A 8 28.69 29.96 14.01
C ARG A 8 28.22 28.62 14.56
N LYS A 9 27.50 28.60 15.70
CA LYS A 9 26.91 27.37 16.26
C LYS A 9 25.86 26.76 15.34
N ALA A 10 24.98 27.59 14.77
CA ALA A 10 23.97 27.12 13.82
C ALA A 10 24.60 26.55 12.54
N LEU A 11 25.62 27.24 11.99
CA LEU A 11 26.37 26.77 10.83
C LEU A 11 27.07 25.43 11.11
N HIS A 12 27.70 25.28 12.28
CA HIS A 12 28.34 24.03 12.67
C HIS A 12 27.32 22.90 12.86
N SER A 13 26.14 23.19 13.42
CA SER A 13 25.05 22.22 13.57
C SER A 13 24.55 21.73 12.20
N GLU A 14 24.35 22.64 11.24
CA GLU A 14 23.96 22.26 9.88
C GLU A 14 25.05 21.48 9.15
N GLN A 15 26.32 21.86 9.28
CA GLN A 15 27.44 21.08 8.72
C GLN A 15 27.48 19.64 9.26
N GLN A 16 27.20 19.43 10.54
CA GLN A 16 27.10 18.08 11.12
C GLN A 16 25.92 17.29 10.56
N LYS A 17 24.76 17.94 10.35
CA LYS A 17 23.61 17.28 9.72
C LYS A 17 23.91 16.90 8.27
N THR A 18 24.51 17.80 7.49
CA THR A 18 24.91 17.51 6.10
C THR A 18 25.86 16.32 6.05
N ALA A 19 26.87 16.26 6.93
CA ALA A 19 27.80 15.13 7.00
C ALA A 19 27.09 13.80 7.34
N LEU A 20 26.09 13.83 8.23
CA LEU A 20 25.28 12.64 8.55
C LEU A 20 24.41 12.20 7.36
N TYR A 21 23.81 13.13 6.62
CA TYR A 21 23.05 12.82 5.41
C TYR A 21 23.93 12.24 4.30
N GLU A 22 25.12 12.79 4.09
CA GLU A 22 26.09 12.24 3.12
C GLU A 22 26.53 10.82 3.51
N LYS A 23 26.78 10.56 4.81
CA LYS A 23 27.11 9.22 5.30
C LYS A 23 25.97 8.23 5.05
N LYS A 24 24.73 8.61 5.34
CA LYS A 24 23.55 7.78 5.05
C LYS A 24 23.41 7.50 3.56
N LEU A 25 23.57 8.52 2.72
CA LEU A 25 23.48 8.38 1.27
C LEU A 25 24.55 7.41 0.73
N ARG A 26 25.80 7.48 1.22
CA ARG A 26 26.85 6.52 0.85
C ARG A 26 26.47 5.08 1.21
N LEU A 27 25.99 4.85 2.43
CA LEU A 27 25.57 3.51 2.86
C LEU A 27 24.41 2.98 2.01
N THR A 28 23.45 3.83 1.64
CA THR A 28 22.35 3.45 0.75
C THR A 28 22.86 3.13 -0.67
N VAL A 29 23.81 3.90 -1.19
CA VAL A 29 24.41 3.62 -2.51
C VAL A 29 25.19 2.30 -2.50
N GLU A 30 25.92 2.00 -1.42
CA GLU A 30 26.63 0.73 -1.25
C GLU A 30 25.67 -0.47 -1.17
N SER A 31 24.57 -0.36 -0.41
CA SER A 31 23.58 -1.43 -0.35
C SER A 31 22.89 -1.67 -1.71
N PHE A 32 22.63 -0.61 -2.49
CA PHE A 32 22.14 -0.75 -3.87
C PHE A 32 23.15 -1.46 -4.78
N LYS A 33 24.45 -1.20 -4.63
CA LYS A 33 25.49 -1.91 -5.40
C LYS A 33 25.54 -3.40 -5.03
N GLN A 34 25.45 -3.72 -3.74
CA GLN A 34 25.41 -5.11 -3.27
C GLN A 34 24.17 -5.86 -3.80
N LEU A 35 22.98 -5.26 -3.70
CA LEU A 35 21.75 -5.84 -4.25
C LEU A 35 21.82 -6.06 -5.75
N LYS A 36 22.45 -5.13 -6.50
CA LYS A 36 22.64 -5.30 -7.94
C LYS A 36 23.55 -6.49 -8.24
N ALA A 37 24.64 -6.66 -7.48
CA ALA A 37 25.53 -7.81 -7.62
C ALA A 37 24.83 -9.13 -7.27
N GLU A 38 24.02 -9.17 -6.21
CA GLU A 38 23.19 -10.33 -5.86
C GLU A 38 22.18 -10.67 -6.96
N LYS A 39 21.54 -9.66 -7.56
CA LYS A 39 20.61 -9.86 -8.69
C LYS A 39 21.32 -10.49 -9.89
N GLU A 40 22.52 -10.02 -10.23
CA GLU A 40 23.32 -10.61 -11.32
C GLU A 40 23.75 -12.04 -10.98
N ALA A 41 24.15 -12.31 -9.73
CA ALA A 41 24.49 -13.66 -9.28
C ALA A 41 23.28 -14.63 -9.36
N LEU A 42 22.11 -14.21 -8.89
CA LEU A 42 20.88 -15.01 -8.97
C LEU A 42 20.45 -15.25 -10.42
N SER A 43 20.55 -14.23 -11.28
CA SER A 43 20.27 -14.38 -12.71
C SER A 43 21.17 -15.41 -13.38
N ASN A 44 22.46 -15.45 -13.02
CA ASN A 44 23.42 -16.44 -13.51
C ASN A 44 23.13 -17.86 -13.01
N ILE A 45 22.66 -18.00 -11.76
CA ILE A 45 22.22 -19.29 -11.19
C ILE A 45 20.97 -19.79 -11.93
N ILE A 46 19.95 -18.94 -12.12
CA ILE A 46 18.73 -19.30 -12.85
C ILE A 46 19.07 -19.74 -14.29
N SER A 47 19.91 -18.98 -14.99
CA SER A 47 20.36 -19.33 -16.35
C SER A 47 21.15 -20.64 -16.41
N SER A 48 21.88 -20.98 -15.34
CA SER A 48 22.58 -22.27 -15.23
C SER A 48 21.61 -23.42 -14.96
N LEU A 49 20.61 -23.21 -14.09
CA LEU A 49 19.58 -24.19 -13.76
C LEU A 49 18.68 -24.51 -14.97
N GLU A 50 18.26 -23.50 -15.73
CA GLU A 50 17.48 -23.68 -16.97
C GLU A 50 18.25 -24.50 -18.02
N LYS A 51 19.58 -24.36 -18.07
CA LYS A 51 20.43 -25.17 -18.97
C LYS A 51 20.58 -26.62 -18.49
N SER A 52 20.54 -26.88 -17.18
CA SER A 52 20.65 -28.23 -16.62
C SER A 52 19.33 -29.02 -16.59
N ASN A 53 18.17 -28.35 -16.60
CA ASN A 53 16.86 -28.98 -16.39
C ASN A 53 16.25 -29.68 -17.64
N LYS A 54 17.05 -30.09 -18.61
CA LYS A 54 16.56 -30.78 -19.83
C LYS A 54 16.25 -32.27 -19.64
N LYS A 55 16.46 -32.85 -18.46
CA LYS A 55 16.10 -34.25 -18.16
C LYS A 55 15.66 -34.40 -16.70
N GLU A 56 14.49 -35.00 -16.53
CA GLU A 56 13.89 -35.58 -15.31
C GLU A 56 12.82 -34.80 -14.53
N ASP A 57 11.78 -35.57 -14.19
CA ASP A 57 10.41 -35.23 -13.77
C ASP A 57 10.26 -34.74 -12.31
N LYS A 58 11.34 -34.24 -11.68
CA LYS A 58 11.31 -33.67 -10.32
C LYS A 58 11.07 -32.15 -10.30
N SER A 59 10.58 -31.58 -11.41
CA SER A 59 10.65 -30.14 -11.67
C SER A 59 9.59 -29.28 -10.95
N SER A 60 8.56 -29.85 -10.31
CA SER A 60 7.48 -29.02 -9.74
C SER A 60 7.91 -28.21 -8.52
N ASP A 61 8.68 -28.78 -7.58
CA ASP A 61 9.09 -28.09 -6.35
C ASP A 61 10.13 -26.99 -6.60
N VAL A 62 11.04 -27.22 -7.55
CA VAL A 62 12.04 -26.22 -7.94
C VAL A 62 11.36 -25.07 -8.68
N ASN A 63 10.44 -25.37 -9.59
CA ASN A 63 9.68 -24.33 -10.31
C ASN A 63 8.80 -23.52 -9.35
N GLN A 64 8.22 -24.15 -8.34
CA GLN A 64 7.43 -23.46 -7.31
C GLN A 64 8.32 -22.57 -6.43
N SER A 65 9.50 -23.05 -6.01
CA SER A 65 10.47 -22.23 -5.26
C SER A 65 11.00 -21.05 -6.08
N VAL A 66 11.27 -21.25 -7.37
CA VAL A 66 11.68 -20.17 -8.29
C VAL A 66 10.56 -19.14 -8.45
N ALA A 67 9.31 -19.57 -8.57
CA ALA A 67 8.16 -18.66 -8.65
C ALA A 67 8.01 -17.80 -7.38
N VAL A 68 8.19 -18.39 -6.19
CA VAL A 68 8.16 -17.66 -4.91
C VAL A 68 9.29 -16.63 -4.82
N LEU A 69 10.51 -16.98 -5.25
CA LEU A 69 11.65 -16.06 -5.27
C LEU A 69 11.44 -14.90 -6.24
N ILE A 70 10.86 -15.16 -7.43
CA ILE A 70 10.49 -14.11 -8.39
C ILE A 70 9.46 -13.16 -7.77
N GLN A 71 8.42 -13.70 -7.11
CA GLN A 71 7.39 -12.89 -6.46
C GLN A 71 7.96 -12.03 -5.33
N GLN A 72 8.83 -12.58 -4.47
CA GLN A 72 9.51 -11.81 -3.43
C GLN A 72 10.44 -10.73 -4.00
N SER A 73 11.16 -11.03 -5.09
CA SER A 73 11.99 -10.04 -5.79
C SER A 73 11.15 -8.87 -6.30
N GLN A 74 9.99 -9.13 -6.90
CA GLN A 74 9.07 -8.10 -7.40
C GLN A 74 8.50 -7.24 -6.27
N ILE A 75 8.12 -7.84 -5.14
CA ILE A 75 7.63 -7.11 -3.96
C ILE A 75 8.71 -6.16 -3.43
N ARG A 76 9.96 -6.63 -3.29
CA ARG A 76 11.08 -5.79 -2.86
C ARG A 76 11.38 -4.66 -3.84
N GLU A 77 11.35 -4.93 -5.14
CA GLU A 77 11.56 -3.93 -6.19
C GLU A 77 10.49 -2.83 -6.15
N ASN A 78 9.22 -3.22 -5.99
CA ASN A 78 8.11 -2.27 -5.85
C ASN A 78 8.23 -1.40 -4.59
N ALA A 79 8.63 -1.97 -3.45
CA ALA A 79 8.87 -1.22 -2.22
C ALA A 79 10.01 -0.20 -2.37
N LEU A 80 11.08 -0.56 -3.09
CA LEU A 80 12.19 0.36 -3.38
C LEU A 80 11.78 1.49 -4.32
N LEU A 81 10.98 1.19 -5.36
CA LEU A 81 10.43 2.21 -6.25
C LEU A 81 9.54 3.20 -5.51
N GLN A 82 8.69 2.71 -4.60
CA GLN A 82 7.86 3.57 -3.75
C GLN A 82 8.72 4.46 -2.85
N SER A 83 9.74 3.90 -2.19
CA SER A 83 10.67 4.66 -1.34
C SER A 83 11.44 5.73 -2.13
N ARG A 84 11.92 5.39 -3.32
CA ARG A 84 12.57 6.34 -4.24
C ARG A 84 11.65 7.49 -4.63
N ASN A 85 10.39 7.19 -4.98
CA ASN A 85 9.42 8.22 -5.37
C ASN A 85 9.05 9.13 -4.19
N ALA A 86 8.95 8.57 -2.97
CA ALA A 86 8.73 9.35 -1.76
C ALA A 86 9.89 10.35 -1.51
N LEU A 87 11.14 9.87 -1.60
CA LEU A 87 12.32 10.73 -1.46
C LEU A 87 12.42 11.79 -2.56
N LEU A 88 12.03 11.46 -3.79
CA LEU A 88 12.02 12.43 -4.90
C LEU A 88 10.99 13.54 -4.65
N ASN A 89 9.80 13.18 -4.14
CA ASN A 89 8.76 14.14 -3.78
C ASN A 89 9.20 15.04 -2.62
N GLU A 90 9.79 14.46 -1.57
CA GLU A 90 10.34 15.23 -0.45
C GLU A 90 11.44 16.21 -0.93
N ASN A 91 12.32 15.77 -1.83
CA ASN A 91 13.35 16.64 -2.41
C ASN A 91 12.75 17.80 -3.22
N ASN A 92 11.69 17.53 -3.99
CA ASN A 92 10.98 18.58 -4.73
C ASN A 92 10.28 19.58 -3.80
N ASP A 93 9.69 19.12 -2.70
CA ASP A 93 9.08 19.99 -1.70
C ASP A 93 10.15 20.83 -0.97
N LEU A 94 11.30 20.25 -0.63
CA LEU A 94 12.42 20.99 -0.07
C LEU A 94 12.92 22.06 -1.03
N LYS A 95 13.05 21.76 -2.33
CA LYS A 95 13.41 22.76 -3.36
C LYS A 95 12.40 23.90 -3.45
N LYS A 96 11.10 23.59 -3.38
CA LYS A 96 10.05 24.63 -3.35
C LYS A 96 10.17 25.52 -2.11
N ARG A 97 10.35 24.93 -0.93
CA ARG A 97 10.54 25.68 0.32
C ARG A 97 11.79 26.55 0.28
N LEU A 98 12.88 26.05 -0.31
CA LEU A 98 14.10 26.85 -0.50
C LEU A 98 13.84 28.03 -1.45
N ALA A 99 13.16 27.80 -2.57
CA ALA A 99 12.81 28.86 -3.52
C ALA A 99 11.82 29.88 -2.95
N GLU A 100 10.94 29.48 -2.02
CA GLU A 100 10.07 30.38 -1.28
C GLU A 100 10.82 31.20 -0.23
N ALA A 101 11.79 30.59 0.46
CA ALA A 101 12.65 31.28 1.41
C ALA A 101 13.62 32.28 0.73
N ASP A 102 14.06 31.98 -0.49
CA ASP A 102 14.93 32.86 -1.30
C ASP A 102 14.17 34.00 -2.00
N LYS A 103 12.83 34.04 -1.94
CA LYS A 103 12.08 35.19 -2.44
C LYS A 103 12.40 36.39 -1.53
N PRO A 104 12.97 37.48 -2.05
CA PRO A 104 13.20 38.67 -1.25
C PRO A 104 11.86 39.17 -0.71
N LEU A 105 11.77 39.28 0.61
CA LEU A 105 10.63 39.90 1.30
C LEU A 105 10.48 41.34 0.79
N LYS A 106 9.60 41.52 -0.20
CA LYS A 106 9.10 42.82 -0.61
C LYS A 106 8.20 43.34 0.51
N TYR A 107 8.80 43.92 1.54
CA TYR A 107 8.09 44.83 2.41
C TYR A 107 7.86 46.11 1.62
N SER A 108 6.64 46.28 1.10
CA SER A 108 6.13 47.58 0.70
C SER A 108 6.04 48.44 1.97
N SER A 109 7.07 49.26 2.22
CA SER A 109 7.11 50.23 3.33
C SER A 109 6.28 51.48 3.04
N GLU A 110 5.35 51.41 2.10
CA GLU A 110 4.48 52.51 1.72
C GLU A 110 3.06 52.15 2.16
N ASN A 111 2.69 52.48 3.42
CA ASN A 111 1.32 52.90 3.84
C ASN A 111 0.93 52.68 5.31
N SER A 112 1.82 52.27 6.22
CA SER A 112 1.51 52.34 7.66
C SER A 112 2.44 53.32 8.34
N GLY A 113 1.92 54.47 8.77
CA GLY A 113 2.61 55.45 9.62
C GLY A 113 2.92 54.94 11.02
N LEU A 114 3.32 53.67 11.15
CA LEU A 114 3.75 53.02 12.38
C LEU A 114 5.27 53.14 12.48
N ASP A 115 5.75 53.50 13.67
CA ASP A 115 7.17 53.65 13.99
C ASP A 115 7.94 52.36 13.58
N PRO A 116 8.98 52.47 12.73
CA PRO A 116 9.80 51.33 12.30
C PRO A 116 10.31 50.46 13.45
N LYS A 117 10.50 51.04 14.64
CA LYS A 117 10.90 50.29 15.84
C LYS A 117 9.84 49.28 16.29
N PHE A 118 8.57 49.59 16.12
CA PHE A 118 7.46 48.73 16.49
C PHE A 118 7.34 47.54 15.54
N VAL A 119 7.47 47.78 14.23
CA VAL A 119 7.46 46.72 13.20
C VAL A 119 8.62 45.74 13.38
N ILE A 120 9.81 46.25 13.73
CA ILE A 120 10.97 45.40 14.03
C ILE A 120 10.73 44.56 15.29
N ALA A 121 10.19 45.15 16.36
CA ALA A 121 9.89 44.42 17.59
C ALA A 121 8.82 43.34 17.40
N GLU A 122 7.80 43.61 16.58
CA GLU A 122 6.73 42.66 16.26
C GLU A 122 7.24 41.49 15.40
N LEU A 123 8.12 41.77 14.43
CA LEU A 123 8.81 40.74 13.64
C LEU A 123 9.75 39.88 14.49
N GLU A 124 10.49 40.49 15.43
CA GLU A 124 11.33 39.75 16.36
C GLU A 124 10.50 38.86 17.30
N HIS A 125 9.36 39.35 17.77
CA HIS A 125 8.44 38.57 18.59
C HIS A 125 7.86 37.38 17.82
N HIS A 126 7.40 37.59 16.58
CA HIS A 126 6.94 36.50 15.72
C HIS A 126 8.04 35.49 15.42
N ARG A 127 9.27 35.94 15.19
CA ARG A 127 10.43 35.06 14.98
C ARG A 127 10.76 34.22 16.22
N LYS A 128 10.65 34.81 17.42
CA LYS A 128 10.79 34.07 18.69
C LYS A 128 9.70 33.03 18.88
N LEU A 129 8.44 33.38 18.63
CA LEU A 129 7.31 32.43 18.72
C LEU A 129 7.46 31.27 17.72
N ALA A 130 7.87 31.57 16.48
CA ALA A 130 8.12 30.55 15.47
C ALA A 130 9.27 29.61 15.90
N SER A 131 10.36 30.15 16.48
CA SER A 131 11.46 29.34 17.01
C SER A 131 10.99 28.41 18.13
N ILE A 132 10.24 28.94 19.10
CA ILE A 132 9.72 28.15 20.23
C ILE A 132 8.80 27.03 19.74
N SER A 133 7.92 27.31 18.78
CA SER A 133 7.02 26.30 18.20
C SER A 133 7.80 25.19 17.47
N LEU A 134 8.89 25.54 16.79
CA LEU A 134 9.74 24.59 16.07
C LEU A 134 10.53 23.70 17.04
N ASP A 135 10.99 24.26 18.16
CA ASP A 135 11.67 23.49 19.22
C ASP A 135 10.70 22.56 19.95
N GLN A 136 9.48 23.01 20.27
CA GLN A 136 8.43 22.15 20.82
C GLN A 136 8.06 21.00 19.87
N ALA A 137 7.99 21.26 18.57
CA ALA A 137 7.73 20.22 17.57
C ALA A 137 8.89 19.22 17.43
N ARG A 138 10.14 19.64 17.66
CA ARG A 138 11.31 18.74 17.70
C ARG A 138 11.29 17.88 18.95
N GLU A 139 11.05 18.48 20.10
CA GLU A 139 10.98 17.78 21.39
C GLU A 139 9.86 16.72 21.38
N ALA A 140 8.67 17.07 20.87
CA ALA A 140 7.57 16.11 20.71
C ALA A 140 7.93 14.93 19.79
N LYS A 141 8.66 15.17 18.70
CA LYS A 141 9.13 14.10 17.80
C LYS A 141 10.21 13.24 18.45
N GLU A 142 11.07 13.82 19.27
CA GLU A 142 12.15 13.11 19.95
C GLU A 142 11.63 12.25 21.11
N VAL A 143 10.65 12.75 21.87
CA VAL A 143 9.89 11.97 22.86
C VAL A 143 9.21 10.77 22.18
N HIS A 144 8.46 10.99 21.10
CA HIS A 144 7.80 9.91 20.38
C HIS A 144 8.79 8.88 19.80
N ARG A 145 9.94 9.34 19.31
CA ARG A 145 11.00 8.45 18.83
C ARG A 145 11.59 7.60 19.95
N ASN A 146 11.80 8.18 21.12
CA ASN A 146 12.31 7.46 22.29
C ASN A 146 11.29 6.45 22.82
N GLU A 147 9.99 6.79 22.83
CA GLU A 147 8.91 5.86 23.17
C GLU A 147 8.89 4.62 22.26
N ILE A 148 9.01 4.82 20.93
CA ILE A 148 9.09 3.72 19.96
C ILE A 148 10.34 2.87 20.16
N ILE A 149 11.48 3.48 20.49
CA ILE A 149 12.73 2.75 20.76
C ILE A 149 12.60 1.90 22.04
N THR A 150 11.96 2.44 23.07
CA THR A 150 11.71 1.68 24.32
C THR A 150 10.71 0.54 24.10
N GLU A 151 9.60 0.76 23.39
CA GLU A 151 8.64 -0.31 23.06
C GLU A 151 9.28 -1.40 22.19
N ASN A 152 10.15 -1.04 21.23
CA ASN A 152 10.83 -2.02 20.39
C ASN A 152 11.89 -2.85 21.13
N SER A 153 12.51 -2.30 22.19
CA SER A 153 13.54 -3.01 22.95
C SER A 153 13.03 -4.21 23.77
N ASP A 154 11.72 -4.24 24.09
CA ASP A 154 11.09 -5.34 24.82
C ASP A 154 10.72 -6.54 23.93
N TRP A 155 10.65 -6.35 22.60
CA TRP A 155 10.31 -7.43 21.68
C TRP A 155 11.48 -8.38 21.43
N ASP A 156 12.71 -7.87 21.36
CA ASP A 156 13.91 -8.67 21.10
C ASP A 156 14.11 -9.83 22.10
N PRO A 157 14.04 -9.65 23.44
CA PRO A 157 14.17 -10.76 24.38
C PRO A 157 13.00 -11.75 24.30
N ARG A 158 11.79 -11.27 23.97
CA ARG A 158 10.61 -12.13 23.80
C ARG A 158 10.70 -12.97 22.52
N VAL A 159 11.20 -12.40 21.42
CA VAL A 159 11.49 -13.12 20.18
C VAL A 159 12.56 -14.18 20.43
N ALA A 160 13.67 -13.83 21.08
CA ALA A 160 14.72 -14.80 21.43
C ALA A 160 14.21 -15.95 22.32
N GLN A 161 13.28 -15.67 23.24
CA GLN A 161 12.63 -16.70 24.05
C GLN A 161 11.76 -17.63 23.20
N LEU A 162 10.97 -17.09 22.27
CA LEU A 162 10.13 -17.87 21.36
C LEU A 162 10.97 -18.71 20.40
N GLU A 163 12.06 -18.17 19.86
CA GLU A 163 13.02 -18.92 19.03
C GLU A 163 13.63 -20.11 19.80
N LYS A 164 14.00 -19.90 21.07
CA LYS A 164 14.51 -20.97 21.93
C LYS A 164 13.45 -22.05 22.18
N GLN A 165 12.19 -21.67 22.36
CA GLN A 165 11.07 -22.63 22.50
C GLN A 165 10.84 -23.42 21.22
N ILE A 166 10.85 -22.75 20.06
CA ILE A 166 10.73 -23.40 18.74
C ILE A 166 11.85 -24.42 18.58
N MET A 167 13.11 -24.04 18.82
CA MET A 167 14.27 -24.94 18.68
C MET A 167 14.17 -26.16 19.60
N THR A 168 13.67 -25.99 20.82
CA THR A 168 13.45 -27.08 21.78
C THR A 168 12.34 -28.03 21.31
N MET A 169 11.24 -27.49 20.78
CA MET A 169 10.13 -28.28 20.26
C MET A 169 10.51 -29.02 18.98
N THR A 170 11.26 -28.39 18.06
CA THR A 170 11.78 -29.03 16.85
C THR A 170 12.65 -30.22 17.19
N LYS A 171 13.61 -30.06 18.11
CA LYS A 171 14.46 -31.17 18.56
C LYS A 171 13.65 -32.33 19.15
N ARG A 172 12.61 -32.03 19.94
CA ARG A 172 11.72 -33.05 20.50
C ARG A 172 10.90 -33.78 19.42
N CYS A 173 10.50 -33.09 18.35
CA CYS A 173 9.84 -33.72 17.22
C CYS A 173 10.79 -34.68 16.49
N GLU A 174 12.03 -34.26 16.23
CA GLU A 174 13.06 -35.12 15.61
C GLU A 174 13.32 -36.39 16.44
N GLU A 175 13.47 -36.26 17.76
CA GLU A 175 13.62 -37.40 18.68
C GLU A 175 12.42 -38.36 18.61
N LYS A 176 11.20 -37.83 18.50
CA LYS A 176 9.98 -38.66 18.36
C LYS A 176 9.85 -39.29 16.98
N GLU A 177 10.30 -38.64 15.91
CA GLU A 177 10.36 -39.26 14.58
C GLU A 177 11.35 -40.43 14.55
N THR A 178 12.50 -40.31 15.22
CA THR A 178 13.44 -41.42 15.34
C THR A 178 12.85 -42.60 16.13
N GLU A 179 12.16 -42.35 17.25
CA GLU A 179 11.50 -43.39 18.04
C GLU A 179 10.39 -44.10 17.24
N VAL A 180 9.61 -43.35 16.45
CA VAL A 180 8.59 -43.92 15.56
C VAL A 180 9.23 -44.78 14.48
N SER A 181 10.37 -44.37 13.92
CA SER A 181 11.11 -45.17 12.94
C SER A 181 11.58 -46.50 13.55
N GLU A 182 12.17 -46.47 14.74
CA GLU A 182 12.64 -47.67 15.46
C GLU A 182 11.50 -48.64 15.78
N LEU A 183 10.36 -48.13 16.26
CA LEU A 183 9.17 -48.95 16.51
C LEU A 183 8.60 -49.57 15.22
N ASN A 184 8.67 -48.85 14.10
CA ASN A 184 8.19 -49.36 12.82
C ASN A 184 9.08 -50.49 12.29
N ASP A 185 10.41 -50.37 12.46
CA ASP A 185 11.36 -51.44 12.13
C ASP A 185 11.13 -52.69 12.99
N GLU A 186 10.84 -52.50 14.29
CA GLU A 186 10.48 -53.59 15.20
C GLU A 186 9.19 -54.30 14.78
N ILE A 187 8.16 -53.55 14.39
CA ILE A 187 6.90 -54.11 13.87
C ILE A 187 7.17 -54.93 12.59
N GLN A 188 8.03 -54.45 11.69
CA GLN A 188 8.38 -55.21 10.49
C GLN A 188 9.10 -56.51 10.82
N ARG A 189 10.03 -56.49 11.79
CA ARG A 189 10.74 -57.68 12.26
C ARG A 189 9.76 -58.72 12.81
N LEU A 190 8.89 -58.33 13.73
CA LEU A 190 7.89 -59.22 14.35
C LEU A 190 6.92 -59.81 13.32
N ARG A 191 6.53 -59.03 12.29
CA ARG A 191 5.72 -59.54 11.17
C ARG A 191 6.46 -60.61 10.35
N GLY A 192 7.76 -60.45 10.14
CA GLY A 192 8.61 -61.44 9.49
C GLY A 192 8.69 -62.75 10.28
N GLU A 193 8.93 -62.66 11.59
CA GLU A 193 8.97 -63.82 12.50
C GLU A 193 7.63 -64.57 12.53
N LEU A 194 6.50 -63.84 12.59
CA LEU A 194 5.17 -64.45 12.55
C LEU A 194 4.92 -65.21 11.23
N SER A 195 5.35 -64.63 10.10
CA SER A 195 5.23 -65.28 8.79
C SER A 195 6.05 -66.57 8.70
N GLN A 196 7.27 -66.57 9.26
CA GLN A 196 8.12 -67.76 9.31
C GLN A 196 7.49 -68.86 10.18
N ALA A 197 6.98 -68.51 11.37
CA ALA A 197 6.31 -69.45 12.25
C ALA A 197 5.04 -70.07 11.62
N GLN A 198 4.29 -69.30 10.84
CA GLN A 198 3.14 -69.81 10.07
C GLN A 198 3.55 -70.78 8.95
N GLU A 199 4.68 -70.52 8.30
CA GLU A 199 5.22 -71.37 7.25
C GLU A 199 5.77 -72.69 7.81
N GLU A 200 6.47 -72.65 8.95
CA GLU A 200 6.91 -73.85 9.68
C GLU A 200 5.75 -74.73 10.12
N ARG A 201 4.67 -74.11 10.61
CA ARG A 201 3.44 -74.83 11.01
C ARG A 201 2.76 -75.50 9.81
N SER A 202 2.88 -74.91 8.63
CA SER A 202 2.36 -75.47 7.37
C SER A 202 3.24 -76.60 6.83
N ARG A 203 4.55 -76.59 7.13
CA ARG A 203 5.50 -77.65 6.73
C ARG A 203 5.48 -78.87 7.66
N SER A 204 5.06 -78.72 8.92
CA SER A 204 4.92 -79.84 9.88
C SER A 204 3.61 -80.64 9.75
N GLY A 205 2.70 -80.26 8.85
CA GLY A 205 1.40 -80.89 8.67
C GLY A 205 1.34 -81.85 7.47
N SER A 206 2.11 -82.94 7.45
CA SER A 206 1.80 -84.05 6.54
C SER A 206 2.34 -85.42 6.98
N THR A 207 1.49 -86.44 6.76
CA THR A 207 1.69 -87.91 6.87
C THR A 207 1.59 -88.47 8.30
N THR A 208 0.78 -89.49 8.63
CA THR A 208 0.44 -90.73 7.90
C THR A 208 -0.96 -91.30 8.25
N PRO A 209 -1.50 -92.21 7.40
CA PRO A 209 -2.80 -92.87 7.56
C PRO A 209 -2.66 -94.21 8.32
N VAL A 210 -3.80 -94.82 8.68
CA VAL A 210 -4.14 -96.27 8.65
C VAL A 210 -5.13 -96.60 9.78
N ALA A 211 -6.15 -97.36 9.39
CA ALA A 211 -7.26 -97.84 10.16
C ALA A 211 -6.87 -98.75 11.33
N GLU A 212 -7.53 -98.56 12.46
CA GLU A 212 -8.09 -99.60 13.34
C GLU A 212 -9.04 -98.84 14.29
N GLU A 213 -10.29 -99.30 14.44
CA GLU A 213 -11.23 -98.78 15.45
C GLU A 213 -10.55 -98.87 16.82
N SER A 214 -9.98 -97.75 17.25
CA SER A 214 -9.21 -97.65 18.47
C SER A 214 -10.17 -97.76 19.65
N LEU A 215 -9.77 -98.51 20.66
CA LEU A 215 -10.38 -98.66 21.99
C LEU A 215 -11.03 -97.37 22.54
N THR A 216 -10.49 -96.21 22.14
CA THR A 216 -10.99 -94.86 22.38
C THR A 216 -12.43 -94.62 21.92
N GLU A 217 -12.86 -95.09 20.75
CA GLU A 217 -14.25 -94.92 20.27
C GLU A 217 -15.24 -95.82 21.04
N LEU A 218 -14.79 -97.00 21.48
CA LEU A 218 -15.60 -97.92 22.28
C LEU A 218 -15.76 -97.42 23.72
N LEU A 219 -14.71 -96.86 24.31
CA LEU A 219 -14.74 -96.18 25.61
C LEU A 219 -15.57 -94.89 25.57
N GLN A 220 -15.49 -94.11 24.48
CA GLN A 220 -16.30 -92.91 24.30
C GLN A 220 -17.80 -93.23 24.24
N ARG A 221 -18.16 -94.36 23.60
CA ARG A 221 -19.55 -94.81 23.47
C ARG A 221 -20.15 -95.35 24.77
N GLU A 222 -19.36 -95.95 25.64
CA GLU A 222 -19.81 -96.32 27.00
C GLU A 222 -19.82 -95.11 27.95
N PHE A 223 -18.86 -94.20 27.83
CA PHE A 223 -18.85 -92.95 28.57
C PHE A 223 -20.09 -92.09 28.26
N ASP A 224 -20.45 -91.95 26.99
CA ASP A 224 -21.66 -91.23 26.58
C ASP A 224 -22.96 -91.93 27.04
N ARG A 225 -22.93 -93.24 27.29
CA ARG A 225 -24.06 -94.00 27.84
C ARG A 225 -24.25 -93.75 29.34
N LEU A 226 -23.15 -93.71 30.10
CA LEU A 226 -23.13 -93.48 31.56
C LEU A 226 -23.32 -92.00 31.95
N LYS A 227 -22.94 -91.06 31.06
CA LYS A 227 -23.11 -89.60 31.23
C LYS A 227 -24.56 -89.13 31.42
N HIS A 228 -25.54 -89.91 30.96
CA HIS A 228 -26.97 -89.58 31.08
C HIS A 228 -27.63 -90.18 32.33
N GLU A 229 -26.88 -90.87 33.18
CA GLU A 229 -27.37 -91.42 34.45
C GLU A 229 -27.16 -90.39 35.58
N PRO A 230 -28.22 -89.86 36.23
CA PRO A 230 -28.17 -88.64 37.03
C PRO A 230 -27.42 -88.73 38.38
N LEU A 231 -26.74 -89.86 38.65
CA LEU A 231 -25.96 -90.13 39.85
C LEU A 231 -24.57 -90.71 39.54
N PHE A 232 -24.16 -90.74 38.27
CA PHE A 232 -22.90 -91.33 37.87
C PHE A 232 -21.74 -90.34 38.09
N ASP A 233 -21.00 -90.51 39.18
CA ASP A 233 -19.68 -89.90 39.34
C ASP A 233 -18.68 -90.74 38.52
N PRO A 234 -18.04 -90.20 37.46
CA PRO A 234 -17.07 -90.94 36.65
C PRO A 234 -15.92 -91.55 37.45
N LEU A 235 -15.69 -91.06 38.68
CA LEU A 235 -14.73 -91.58 39.63
C LEU A 235 -15.16 -92.91 40.29
N ASP A 236 -16.43 -93.30 40.23
CA ASP A 236 -16.94 -94.56 40.79
C ASP A 236 -16.59 -95.81 39.95
N LEU A 237 -16.14 -95.63 38.71
CA LEU A 237 -15.60 -96.71 37.85
C LEU A 237 -14.12 -97.01 38.11
N CYS A 238 -13.40 -96.11 38.78
CA CYS A 238 -11.98 -96.28 39.07
C CYS A 238 -11.82 -97.16 40.32
N CYS A 239 -10.78 -98.00 40.36
CA CYS A 239 -10.44 -98.66 41.62
C CYS A 239 -10.09 -97.60 42.68
N PRO A 240 -10.27 -97.89 43.98
CA PRO A 240 -10.08 -96.91 45.04
C PRO A 240 -8.73 -96.18 44.97
N GLU A 241 -7.66 -96.88 44.58
CA GLU A 241 -6.33 -96.27 44.41
C GLU A 241 -6.27 -95.26 43.24
N GLN A 242 -6.94 -95.55 42.11
CA GLN A 242 -6.98 -94.65 40.95
C GLN A 242 -7.85 -93.42 41.21
N ARG A 243 -9.01 -93.60 41.86
CA ARG A 243 -9.86 -92.48 42.28
C ARG A 243 -9.09 -91.53 43.20
N GLN A 244 -8.40 -92.09 44.19
CA GLN A 244 -7.60 -91.30 45.12
C GLN A 244 -6.48 -90.54 44.41
N ALA A 245 -5.77 -91.19 43.46
CA ALA A 245 -4.72 -90.54 42.68
C ALA A 245 -5.25 -89.39 41.79
N ILE A 246 -6.42 -89.56 41.17
CA ILE A 246 -7.07 -88.53 40.36
C ILE A 246 -7.54 -87.36 41.24
N GLU A 247 -8.17 -87.63 42.38
CA GLU A 247 -8.56 -86.60 43.34
C GLU A 247 -7.35 -85.84 43.89
N GLU A 248 -6.24 -86.52 44.19
CA GLU A 248 -5.00 -85.89 44.62
C GLU A 248 -4.39 -85.02 43.51
N PHE A 249 -4.42 -85.50 42.26
CA PHE A 249 -3.97 -84.73 41.10
C PHE A 249 -4.78 -83.45 40.94
N TYR A 250 -6.12 -83.52 40.98
CA TYR A 250 -6.97 -82.34 40.89
C TYR A 250 -6.80 -81.42 42.09
N ARG A 251 -6.67 -81.95 43.32
CA ARG A 251 -6.37 -81.13 44.50
C ARG A 251 -5.03 -80.42 44.38
N ARG A 252 -3.96 -81.09 43.92
CA ARG A 252 -2.66 -80.46 43.65
C ARG A 252 -2.79 -79.40 42.57
N LYS A 253 -3.44 -79.71 41.46
CA LYS A 253 -3.62 -78.76 40.36
C LYS A 253 -4.42 -77.53 40.77
N ILE A 254 -5.49 -77.71 41.56
CA ILE A 254 -6.27 -76.60 42.14
C ILE A 254 -5.40 -75.81 43.12
N ALA A 255 -4.64 -76.47 43.99
CA ALA A 255 -3.75 -75.81 44.94
C ALA A 255 -2.64 -75.02 44.24
N ASP A 256 -2.04 -75.57 43.19
CA ASP A 256 -1.00 -74.94 42.39
C ASP A 256 -1.55 -73.74 41.61
N SER A 257 -2.71 -73.87 40.94
CA SER A 257 -3.38 -72.74 40.30
C SER A 257 -3.82 -71.68 41.31
N THR A 258 -4.21 -72.07 42.54
CA THR A 258 -4.54 -71.12 43.60
C THR A 258 -3.28 -70.43 44.14
N ARG A 259 -2.13 -71.10 44.12
CA ARG A 259 -0.82 -70.54 44.49
C ARG A 259 -0.31 -69.56 43.45
N GLU A 260 -0.45 -69.89 42.16
CA GLU A 260 -0.13 -68.99 41.05
C GLU A 260 -1.07 -67.78 41.03
N ALA A 261 -2.37 -67.98 41.24
CA ALA A 261 -3.35 -66.89 41.33
C ALA A 261 -3.12 -65.99 42.55
N ASN A 262 -2.60 -66.55 43.65
CA ASN A 262 -2.21 -65.80 44.85
C ASN A 262 -0.72 -65.49 44.89
N ASP A 263 0.00 -65.61 43.77
CA ASP A 263 1.40 -65.21 43.74
C ASP A 263 1.45 -63.70 43.98
N TYR A 264 1.96 -63.34 45.16
CA TYR A 264 2.06 -61.95 45.62
C TYR A 264 2.80 -61.09 44.61
N GLN A 265 3.72 -61.68 43.84
CA GLN A 265 4.47 -60.98 42.81
C GLN A 265 3.54 -60.56 41.65
N THR A 266 2.72 -61.47 41.14
CA THR A 266 1.72 -61.21 40.10
C THR A 266 0.68 -60.18 40.55
N ILE A 267 0.17 -60.29 41.79
CA ILE A 267 -0.79 -59.31 42.34
C ILE A 267 -0.14 -57.93 42.51
N SER A 268 1.12 -57.87 42.95
CA SER A 268 1.85 -56.60 43.08
C SER A 268 2.07 -55.92 41.73
N GLU A 269 2.42 -56.69 40.69
CA GLU A 269 2.60 -56.16 39.34
C GLU A 269 1.30 -55.65 38.72
N ILE A 270 0.20 -56.40 38.86
CA ILE A 270 -1.13 -55.96 38.42
C ILE A 270 -1.54 -54.65 39.11
N THR A 271 -1.22 -54.50 40.39
CA THR A 271 -1.52 -53.28 41.16
C THR A 271 -0.71 -52.10 40.65
N LYS A 272 0.59 -52.27 40.41
CA LYS A 272 1.46 -51.22 39.83
C LYS A 272 0.96 -50.77 38.46
N LEU A 273 0.66 -51.71 37.56
CA LEU A 273 0.12 -51.41 36.24
C LEU A 273 -1.21 -50.66 36.32
N ARG A 274 -2.06 -51.01 37.30
CA ARG A 274 -3.32 -50.29 37.54
C ARG A 274 -3.07 -48.84 37.97
N ASP A 275 -2.13 -48.60 38.88
CA ASP A 275 -1.79 -47.26 39.36
C ASP A 275 -1.14 -46.40 38.26
N GLU A 276 -0.27 -46.99 37.44
CA GLU A 276 0.30 -46.36 36.24
C GLU A 276 -0.79 -45.99 35.23
N ASN A 277 -1.74 -46.90 34.97
CA ASN A 277 -2.86 -46.64 34.07
C ASN A 277 -3.77 -45.51 34.60
N ASN A 278 -4.04 -45.48 35.91
CA ASN A 278 -4.78 -44.40 36.55
C ASN A 278 -4.04 -43.05 36.41
N THR A 279 -2.72 -43.05 36.56
CA THR A 279 -1.88 -41.86 36.38
C THR A 279 -1.90 -41.36 34.94
N MET A 280 -1.82 -42.28 33.96
CA MET A 280 -1.95 -41.99 32.54
C MET A 280 -3.32 -41.42 32.19
N MET A 281 -4.41 -41.93 32.77
CA MET A 281 -5.75 -41.37 32.58
C MET A 281 -5.84 -39.92 33.08
N LEU A 282 -5.31 -39.63 34.27
CA LEU A 282 -5.27 -38.26 34.82
C LEU A 282 -4.43 -37.32 33.93
N PHE A 283 -3.32 -37.80 33.40
CA PHE A 283 -2.49 -37.03 32.47
C PHE A 283 -3.23 -36.74 31.15
N ASN A 284 -3.91 -37.73 30.57
CA ASN A 284 -4.73 -37.54 29.38
C ASN A 284 -5.87 -36.54 29.59
N GLU A 285 -6.50 -36.55 30.77
CA GLU A 285 -7.53 -35.55 31.12
C GLU A 285 -6.95 -34.13 31.19
N LYS A 286 -5.75 -33.97 31.76
CA LYS A 286 -5.03 -32.68 31.78
C LYS A 286 -4.68 -32.20 30.38
N LEU A 287 -4.15 -33.08 29.53
CA LEU A 287 -3.85 -32.75 28.14
C LEU A 287 -5.10 -32.34 27.35
N LYS A 288 -6.23 -33.02 27.59
CA LYS A 288 -7.51 -32.66 26.98
C LYS A 288 -7.96 -31.25 27.40
N LYS A 289 -7.89 -30.91 28.70
CA LYS A 289 -8.22 -29.57 29.20
C LYS A 289 -7.32 -28.49 28.58
N GLN A 290 -6.01 -28.75 28.50
CA GLN A 290 -5.07 -27.82 27.87
C GLN A 290 -5.38 -27.62 26.37
N LYS A 291 -5.70 -28.71 25.66
CA LYS A 291 -6.11 -28.62 24.25
C LYS A 291 -7.37 -27.75 24.09
N ASP A 292 -8.38 -27.95 24.92
CA ASP A 292 -9.64 -27.18 24.85
C ASP A 292 -9.41 -25.69 25.15
N GLU A 293 -8.48 -25.37 26.06
CA GLU A 293 -8.08 -23.99 26.38
C GLU A 293 -7.35 -23.32 25.21
N ILE A 294 -6.37 -24.00 24.61
CA ILE A 294 -5.66 -23.54 23.41
C ILE A 294 -6.64 -23.31 22.24
N GLU A 295 -7.60 -24.21 22.05
CA GLU A 295 -8.62 -24.04 21.01
C GLU A 295 -9.54 -22.83 21.29
N LYS A 296 -9.84 -22.54 22.55
CA LYS A 296 -10.61 -21.35 22.94
C LYS A 296 -9.82 -20.07 22.67
N GLU A 297 -8.55 -20.03 23.03
CA GLU A 297 -7.65 -18.90 22.76
C GLU A 297 -7.47 -18.67 21.26
N LYS A 298 -7.27 -19.75 20.48
CA LYS A 298 -7.22 -19.69 19.01
C LYS A 298 -8.49 -19.07 18.42
N ARG A 299 -9.67 -19.47 18.88
CA ARG A 299 -10.95 -18.89 18.43
C ARG A 299 -11.03 -17.40 18.76
N HIS A 300 -10.56 -16.99 19.95
CA HIS A 300 -10.55 -15.58 20.34
C HIS A 300 -9.64 -14.73 19.44
N LEU A 301 -8.41 -15.19 19.18
CA LEU A 301 -7.46 -14.52 18.31
C LEU A 301 -7.99 -14.39 16.86
N ILE A 302 -8.68 -15.40 16.34
CA ILE A 302 -9.33 -15.33 15.02
C ILE A 302 -10.35 -14.19 14.98
N THR A 303 -11.21 -14.07 15.99
CA THR A 303 -12.20 -12.98 16.06
C THR A 303 -11.55 -11.59 16.21
N GLU A 304 -10.41 -11.48 16.92
CA GLU A 304 -9.66 -10.22 16.98
C GLU A 304 -9.05 -9.86 15.63
N ILE A 305 -8.45 -10.82 14.92
CA ILE A 305 -7.93 -10.62 13.56
C ILE A 305 -9.04 -10.10 12.65
N GLU A 306 -10.21 -10.76 12.61
CA GLU A 306 -11.36 -10.32 11.80
C GLU A 306 -11.80 -8.88 12.11
N LYS A 307 -11.83 -8.48 13.40
CA LYS A 307 -12.14 -7.11 13.80
C LYS A 307 -11.09 -6.12 13.30
N THR A 308 -9.80 -6.46 13.40
CA THR A 308 -8.71 -5.60 12.91
C THR A 308 -8.74 -5.47 11.39
N GLU A 309 -8.99 -6.56 10.66
CA GLU A 309 -9.13 -6.55 9.20
C GLU A 309 -10.30 -5.66 8.75
N GLN A 310 -11.44 -5.74 9.43
CA GLN A 310 -12.57 -4.86 9.13
C GLN A 310 -12.25 -3.37 9.42
N SER A 311 -11.48 -3.08 10.47
CA SER A 311 -11.01 -1.73 10.78
C SER A 311 -10.05 -1.20 9.70
N VAL A 312 -9.12 -2.03 9.23
CA VAL A 312 -8.21 -1.70 8.12
C VAL A 312 -8.98 -1.39 6.85
N LYS A 313 -9.95 -2.25 6.48
CA LYS A 313 -10.80 -2.05 5.31
C LYS A 313 -11.57 -0.73 5.35
N ASN A 314 -12.08 -0.35 6.53
CA ASN A 314 -12.75 0.94 6.71
C ASN A 314 -11.78 2.11 6.49
N ARG A 315 -10.56 2.05 7.05
CA ARG A 315 -9.52 3.08 6.85
C ARG A 315 -9.06 3.17 5.39
N GLU A 316 -8.94 2.06 4.68
CA GLU A 316 -8.61 2.05 3.24
C GLU A 316 -9.68 2.78 2.40
N SER A 317 -10.96 2.62 2.75
CA SER A 317 -12.05 3.34 2.10
C SER A 317 -11.98 4.85 2.35
N GLU A 318 -11.57 5.27 3.54
CA GLU A 318 -11.40 6.68 3.92
C GLU A 318 -10.19 7.30 3.19
N ILE A 319 -9.05 6.59 3.15
CA ILE A 319 -7.88 6.99 2.37
C ILE A 319 -8.24 7.15 0.89
N SER A 320 -9.08 6.28 0.35
CA SER A 320 -9.52 6.37 -1.05
C SER A 320 -10.35 7.63 -1.31
N LYS A 321 -11.23 8.03 -0.38
CA LYS A 321 -11.98 9.30 -0.45
C LYS A 321 -11.06 10.51 -0.39
N LEU A 322 -10.14 10.54 0.58
CA LEU A 322 -9.17 11.64 0.74
C LEU A 322 -8.26 11.80 -0.48
N LYS A 323 -7.87 10.69 -1.13
CA LYS A 323 -7.11 10.75 -2.39
C LYS A 323 -7.88 11.42 -3.51
N GLU A 324 -9.18 11.16 -3.61
CA GLU A 324 -10.03 11.81 -4.61
C GLU A 324 -10.22 13.30 -4.29
N ASP A 325 -10.43 13.66 -3.03
CA ASP A 325 -10.52 15.06 -2.60
C ASP A 325 -9.22 15.84 -2.93
N ILE A 326 -8.05 15.25 -2.66
CA ILE A 326 -6.76 15.85 -3.02
C ILE A 326 -6.64 16.04 -4.54
N ARG A 327 -7.12 15.08 -5.35
CA ARG A 327 -7.10 15.17 -6.80
C ARG A 327 -7.96 16.34 -7.30
N ILE A 328 -9.17 16.48 -6.76
CA ILE A 328 -10.10 17.57 -7.08
C ILE A 328 -9.48 18.92 -6.69
N LEU A 329 -8.97 19.06 -5.47
CA LEU A 329 -8.34 20.30 -5.01
C LEU A 329 -7.09 20.67 -5.82
N THR A 330 -6.32 19.67 -6.25
CA THR A 330 -5.15 19.89 -7.12
C THR A 330 -5.56 20.42 -8.50
N ALA A 331 -6.65 19.90 -9.06
CA ALA A 331 -7.21 20.40 -10.32
C ALA A 331 -7.70 21.84 -10.19
N GLN A 332 -8.48 22.14 -9.13
CA GLN A 332 -8.96 23.49 -8.84
C GLN A 332 -7.82 24.50 -8.65
N ARG A 333 -6.75 24.10 -7.95
CA ARG A 333 -5.56 24.95 -7.81
C ARG A 333 -4.93 25.26 -9.16
N GLY A 334 -4.85 24.28 -10.06
CA GLY A 334 -4.35 24.48 -11.42
C GLY A 334 -5.18 25.47 -12.22
N GLU A 335 -6.51 25.44 -12.11
CA GLU A 335 -7.41 26.40 -12.76
C GLU A 335 -7.20 27.83 -12.24
N ILE A 336 -7.09 28.00 -10.93
CA ILE A 336 -6.83 29.31 -10.30
C ILE A 336 -5.45 29.86 -10.70
N GLU A 337 -4.42 29.01 -10.71
CA GLU A 337 -3.07 29.39 -11.16
C GLU A 337 -3.08 29.85 -12.63
N GLN A 338 -3.78 29.14 -13.51
CA GLN A 338 -3.92 29.53 -14.92
C GLN A 338 -4.66 30.87 -15.08
N GLU A 339 -5.75 31.09 -14.34
CA GLU A 339 -6.48 32.35 -14.40
C GLU A 339 -5.65 33.52 -13.87
N MET A 340 -4.90 33.31 -12.78
CA MET A 340 -3.94 34.32 -12.30
C MET A 340 -2.87 34.63 -13.33
N HIS A 341 -2.35 33.63 -14.05
CA HIS A 341 -1.40 33.86 -15.14
C HIS A 341 -2.02 34.70 -16.26
N LYS A 342 -3.25 34.41 -16.69
CA LYS A 342 -3.96 35.21 -17.70
C LYS A 342 -4.15 36.65 -17.24
N GLN A 343 -4.54 36.87 -15.99
CA GLN A 343 -4.70 38.22 -15.44
C GLN A 343 -3.38 38.99 -15.40
N ARG A 344 -2.27 38.33 -15.02
CA ARG A 344 -0.93 38.94 -15.05
C ARG A 344 -0.50 39.31 -16.47
N SER A 345 -0.75 38.45 -17.46
CA SER A 345 -0.47 38.75 -18.87
C SER A 345 -1.26 39.97 -19.35
N ARG A 346 -2.57 40.01 -19.12
CA ARG A 346 -3.41 41.18 -19.47
C ARG A 346 -2.95 42.47 -18.80
N ALA A 347 -2.55 42.40 -17.53
CA ALA A 347 -2.03 43.56 -16.81
C ALA A 347 -0.68 44.02 -17.40
N SER A 348 0.19 43.10 -17.79
CA SER A 348 1.46 43.40 -18.46
C SER A 348 1.24 44.08 -19.81
N GLU A 349 0.34 43.55 -20.64
CA GLU A 349 -0.03 44.12 -21.94
C GLU A 349 -0.60 45.55 -21.78
N MET A 350 -1.41 45.78 -20.75
CA MET A 350 -1.94 47.12 -20.45
C MET A 350 -0.84 48.09 -20.02
N ILE A 351 0.13 47.65 -19.21
CA ILE A 351 1.28 48.47 -18.81
C ILE A 351 2.10 48.85 -20.04
N GLU A 352 2.43 47.89 -20.90
CA GLU A 352 3.18 48.12 -22.13
C GLU A 352 2.48 49.13 -23.05
N ALA A 353 1.16 48.97 -23.27
CA ALA A 353 0.38 49.93 -24.04
C ALA A 353 0.40 51.35 -23.42
N LYS A 354 0.37 51.46 -22.09
CA LYS A 354 0.48 52.76 -21.41
C LYS A 354 1.88 53.35 -21.47
N GLU A 355 2.93 52.53 -21.47
CA GLU A 355 4.30 52.99 -21.69
C GLU A 355 4.49 53.54 -23.12
N GLU A 356 3.91 52.89 -24.12
CA GLU A 356 3.89 53.38 -25.51
C GLU A 356 3.15 54.72 -25.65
N GLU A 357 1.95 54.84 -25.08
CA GLU A 357 1.18 56.10 -25.05
C GLU A 357 1.98 57.24 -24.39
N LEU A 358 2.64 56.95 -23.26
CA LEU A 358 3.49 57.91 -22.56
C LEU A 358 4.70 58.34 -23.39
N GLU A 359 5.31 57.41 -24.13
CA GLU A 359 6.44 57.71 -25.01
C GLU A 359 6.02 58.61 -26.18
N VAL A 360 4.84 58.38 -26.78
CA VAL A 360 4.26 59.28 -27.79
C VAL A 360 4.03 60.67 -27.20
N CYS A 361 3.43 60.76 -26.00
CA CYS A 361 3.22 62.04 -25.31
C CYS A 361 4.54 62.79 -25.04
N ARG A 362 5.60 62.09 -24.60
CA ARG A 362 6.93 62.67 -24.38
C ARG A 362 7.54 63.21 -25.66
N LYS A 363 7.43 62.47 -26.77
CA LYS A 363 7.89 62.92 -28.09
C LYS A 363 7.14 64.18 -28.53
N MET A 364 5.82 64.20 -28.39
CA MET A 364 5.00 65.37 -28.74
C MET A 364 5.37 66.61 -27.90
N LEU A 365 5.54 66.47 -26.58
CA LEU A 365 5.99 67.57 -25.71
C LEU A 365 7.37 68.08 -26.12
N THR A 366 8.28 67.19 -26.53
CA THR A 366 9.61 67.57 -27.02
C THR A 366 9.53 68.39 -28.31
N VAL A 367 8.62 68.03 -29.22
CA VAL A 367 8.35 68.78 -30.46
C VAL A 367 7.76 70.15 -30.14
N LEU A 368 6.70 70.20 -29.32
CA LEU A 368 6.05 71.46 -28.93
C LEU A 368 7.04 72.42 -28.27
N ARG A 369 7.88 71.92 -27.36
CA ARG A 369 8.93 72.74 -26.70
C ARG A 369 9.95 73.27 -27.70
N ARG A 370 10.30 72.49 -28.74
CA ARG A 370 11.20 72.94 -29.82
C ARG A 370 10.53 74.03 -30.67
N ASP A 371 9.25 73.88 -30.99
CA ASP A 371 8.49 74.86 -31.77
C ASP A 371 8.25 76.17 -31.01
N GLU A 372 8.03 76.10 -29.69
CA GLU A 372 7.95 77.29 -28.82
C GLU A 372 9.27 78.08 -28.83
N LEU A 373 10.41 77.38 -28.69
CA LEU A 373 11.73 78.04 -28.76
C LEU A 373 11.99 78.65 -30.14
N ARG A 374 11.57 77.95 -31.21
CA ARG A 374 11.71 78.44 -32.59
C ARG A 374 10.83 79.66 -32.85
N SER A 375 9.55 79.63 -32.45
CA SER A 375 8.61 80.75 -32.62
C SER A 375 9.00 81.99 -31.81
N HIS A 376 9.55 81.84 -30.61
CA HIS A 376 10.13 82.97 -29.86
C HIS A 376 11.32 83.61 -30.60
N SER A 377 12.13 82.80 -31.29
CA SER A 377 13.24 83.31 -32.10
C SER A 377 12.81 83.96 -33.43
N GLU A 378 11.73 83.45 -34.06
CA GLU A 378 11.21 83.94 -35.34
C GLU A 378 10.34 85.20 -35.16
N ASN A 379 9.57 85.31 -34.07
CA ASN A 379 8.78 86.51 -33.74
C ASN A 379 9.66 87.74 -33.44
N GLN A 380 10.94 87.57 -33.07
CA GLN A 380 11.89 88.69 -32.96
C GLN A 380 12.43 89.18 -34.32
N LYS A 381 12.28 88.42 -35.41
CA LYS A 381 12.86 88.75 -36.73
C LYS A 381 11.85 89.27 -37.77
N LEU A 382 10.55 89.14 -37.56
CA LEU A 382 9.53 89.47 -38.56
C LEU A 382 8.91 90.87 -38.34
N LYS A 383 9.61 91.92 -38.77
CA LYS A 383 9.09 93.31 -38.80
C LYS A 383 8.34 93.69 -40.08
N HIS A 384 8.32 92.84 -41.11
CA HIS A 384 7.69 93.16 -42.41
C HIS A 384 6.44 92.31 -42.70
N PRO A 385 5.32 92.93 -43.15
CA PRO A 385 4.05 92.25 -43.40
C PRO A 385 4.11 91.20 -44.53
N ASP A 386 4.95 91.39 -45.55
CA ASP A 386 5.01 90.47 -46.70
C ASP A 386 5.66 89.12 -46.34
N GLN A 387 6.57 89.10 -45.37
CA GLN A 387 7.17 87.85 -44.87
C GLN A 387 6.21 87.05 -43.98
N ARG A 388 5.20 87.71 -43.38
CA ARG A 388 4.15 87.02 -42.61
C ARG A 388 3.20 86.24 -43.50
N ASN A 389 2.82 86.78 -44.66
CA ASN A 389 1.95 86.06 -45.60
C ASN A 389 2.59 84.78 -46.14
N VAL A 390 3.87 84.84 -46.54
CA VAL A 390 4.61 83.65 -46.99
C VAL A 390 4.73 82.59 -45.88
N PHE A 391 4.88 83.02 -44.62
CA PHE A 391 4.89 82.10 -43.48
C PHE A 391 3.53 81.42 -43.25
N TYR A 392 2.43 82.16 -43.35
CA TYR A 392 1.09 81.57 -43.20
C TYR A 392 0.72 80.65 -44.36
N GLU A 393 1.09 80.99 -45.60
CA GLU A 393 0.90 80.11 -46.76
C GLU A 393 1.69 78.80 -46.63
N ASN A 394 2.96 78.86 -46.24
CA ASN A 394 3.77 77.65 -46.00
C ASN A 394 3.21 76.81 -44.84
N ARG A 395 2.68 77.44 -43.80
CA ARG A 395 2.06 76.74 -42.67
C ARG A 395 0.72 76.10 -43.06
N LEU A 396 -0.05 76.74 -43.93
CA LEU A 396 -1.27 76.18 -44.53
C LEU A 396 -0.94 74.96 -45.38
N ALA A 397 0.03 75.07 -46.29
CA ALA A 397 0.47 73.96 -47.13
C ALA A 397 0.99 72.77 -46.30
N SER A 398 1.75 73.04 -45.23
CA SER A 398 2.24 72.00 -44.34
C SER A 398 1.10 71.29 -43.58
N ARG A 399 0.04 72.02 -43.19
CA ARG A 399 -1.14 71.42 -42.57
C ARG A 399 -2.00 70.63 -43.55
N GLU A 400 -2.12 71.07 -44.80
CA GLU A 400 -2.82 70.33 -45.84
C GLU A 400 -2.13 68.99 -46.12
N HIS A 401 -0.79 68.98 -46.10
CA HIS A 401 -0.03 67.74 -46.24
C HIS A 401 -0.29 66.77 -45.07
N GLU A 402 -0.26 67.28 -43.83
CA GLU A 402 -0.55 66.48 -42.63
C GLU A 402 -1.98 65.91 -42.63
N ILE A 403 -2.98 66.69 -43.05
CA ILE A 403 -4.36 66.21 -43.21
C ILE A 403 -4.44 65.10 -44.25
N THR A 404 -3.65 65.19 -45.32
CA THR A 404 -3.63 64.18 -46.39
C THR A 404 -3.00 62.88 -45.89
N ASP A 405 -1.91 62.95 -45.15
CA ASP A 405 -1.27 61.79 -44.54
C ASP A 405 -2.17 61.11 -43.51
N LEU A 406 -2.86 61.89 -42.67
CA LEU A 406 -3.83 61.35 -41.70
C LEU A 406 -5.02 60.65 -42.38
N ARG A 407 -5.51 61.19 -43.51
CA ARG A 407 -6.54 60.52 -44.31
C ARG A 407 -6.06 59.19 -44.87
N LYS A 408 -4.81 59.15 -45.34
CA LYS A 408 -4.20 57.91 -45.86
C LYS A 408 -4.02 56.87 -44.76
N GLN A 409 -3.56 57.27 -43.58
CA GLN A 409 -3.46 56.36 -42.42
C GLN A 409 -4.82 55.82 -41.99
N LEU A 410 -5.88 56.66 -42.04
CA LEU A 410 -7.24 56.22 -41.74
C LEU A 410 -7.73 55.18 -42.75
N GLU A 411 -7.47 55.39 -44.05
CA GLU A 411 -7.84 54.47 -45.12
C GLU A 411 -7.08 53.13 -45.02
N GLU A 412 -5.81 53.15 -44.61
CA GLU A 412 -5.00 51.95 -44.34
C GLU A 412 -5.52 51.13 -43.13
N VAL A 413 -6.24 51.74 -42.19
CA VAL A 413 -6.85 51.07 -41.04
C VAL A 413 -8.27 50.57 -41.36
N ASP A 414 -9.06 51.34 -42.11
CA ASP A 414 -10.43 50.96 -42.49
C ASP A 414 -10.44 49.72 -43.40
N PHE A 415 -9.53 49.62 -44.37
CA PHE A 415 -9.47 48.51 -45.32
C PHE A 415 -9.34 47.11 -44.66
N PRO A 416 -8.38 46.85 -43.74
CA PRO A 416 -8.29 45.56 -43.05
C PRO A 416 -9.42 45.34 -42.03
N LEU A 417 -10.02 46.39 -41.46
CA LEU A 417 -11.18 46.26 -40.58
C LEU A 417 -12.42 45.83 -41.36
N GLU A 418 -12.67 46.42 -42.53
CA GLU A 418 -13.78 46.06 -43.41
C GLU A 418 -13.61 44.62 -43.94
N GLY A 419 -12.39 44.22 -44.32
CA GLY A 419 -12.08 42.84 -44.68
C GLY A 419 -12.29 41.83 -43.54
N LYS A 420 -11.90 42.17 -42.31
CA LYS A 420 -12.17 41.34 -41.11
C LYS A 420 -13.67 41.27 -40.79
N LEU A 421 -14.39 42.37 -40.95
CA LEU A 421 -15.84 42.43 -40.75
C LEU A 421 -16.57 41.58 -41.80
N GLN A 422 -16.10 41.61 -43.05
CA GLN A 422 -16.60 40.78 -44.15
C GLN A 422 -16.29 39.30 -43.94
N MET A 423 -15.12 38.96 -43.40
CA MET A 423 -14.79 37.58 -43.00
C MET A 423 -15.69 37.07 -41.86
N LEU A 424 -15.89 37.87 -40.81
CA LEU A 424 -16.78 37.53 -39.69
C LEU A 424 -18.25 37.40 -40.11
N SER A 425 -18.67 38.12 -41.17
CA SER A 425 -20.01 38.03 -41.73
C SER A 425 -20.17 36.94 -42.80
N SER A 426 -19.07 36.38 -43.33
CA SER A 426 -19.08 35.26 -44.28
C SER A 426 -18.74 33.91 -43.65
N THR A 427 -18.29 33.87 -42.40
CA THR A 427 -18.14 32.63 -41.64
C THR A 427 -19.51 32.04 -41.31
N ASN A 428 -19.89 30.98 -42.03
CA ASN A 428 -21.02 30.07 -41.82
C ASN A 428 -21.07 29.43 -40.41
N GLU A 429 -20.20 29.81 -39.48
CA GLU A 429 -20.12 29.29 -38.12
C GLU A 429 -21.36 29.66 -37.30
N LEU A 430 -21.90 30.87 -37.47
CA LEU A 430 -23.16 31.26 -36.84
C LEU A 430 -24.34 30.47 -37.40
N ASP A 431 -24.35 30.18 -38.71
CA ASP A 431 -25.38 29.34 -39.31
C ASP A 431 -25.25 27.87 -38.91
N TYR A 432 -24.01 27.37 -38.74
CA TYR A 432 -23.74 26.04 -38.23
C TYR A 432 -24.19 25.89 -36.75
N LEU A 433 -23.84 26.86 -35.90
CA LEU A 433 -24.29 26.92 -34.50
C LEU A 433 -25.80 27.08 -34.41
N ARG A 434 -26.40 27.90 -35.28
CA ARG A 434 -27.85 28.04 -35.41
C ARG A 434 -28.50 26.70 -35.75
N ASN A 435 -27.94 25.93 -36.70
CA ASN A 435 -28.47 24.62 -37.08
C ASN A 435 -28.36 23.59 -35.96
N ILE A 436 -27.23 23.52 -35.25
CA ILE A 436 -27.07 22.65 -34.08
C ILE A 436 -28.06 23.04 -32.98
N PHE A 437 -28.21 24.34 -32.71
CA PHE A 437 -29.12 24.84 -31.68
C PHE A 437 -30.59 24.52 -32.02
N VAL A 438 -31.01 24.66 -33.28
CA VAL A 438 -32.35 24.24 -33.74
C VAL A 438 -32.56 22.74 -33.55
N GLN A 439 -31.57 21.90 -33.87
CA GLN A 439 -31.67 20.45 -33.64
C GLN A 439 -31.78 20.12 -32.15
N PHE A 440 -30.96 20.78 -31.31
CA PHE A 440 -31.04 20.63 -29.86
C PHE A 440 -32.43 20.96 -29.30
N LEU A 441 -33.05 22.05 -29.78
CA LEU A 441 -34.41 22.44 -29.38
C LEU A 441 -35.47 21.40 -29.75
N HIS A 442 -35.27 20.63 -30.82
CA HIS A 442 -36.20 19.58 -31.24
C HIS A 442 -36.00 18.26 -30.50
N CYS A 443 -34.78 17.98 -30.03
CA CYS A 443 -34.47 16.76 -29.28
C CYS A 443 -34.70 16.91 -27.76
N MET A 444 -34.79 18.14 -27.26
CA MET A 444 -34.98 18.41 -25.84
C MET A 444 -36.46 18.31 -25.43
N SER A 445 -36.72 17.82 -24.22
CA SER A 445 -38.04 17.91 -23.60
C SER A 445 -38.46 19.38 -23.37
N PRO A 446 -39.76 19.69 -23.20
CA PRO A 446 -40.23 21.07 -23.02
C PRO A 446 -39.43 21.81 -21.93
N PRO A 447 -38.90 23.02 -22.22
CA PRO A 447 -38.03 23.73 -21.29
C PRO A 447 -38.76 24.13 -20.01
N THR A 448 -38.03 24.11 -18.89
CA THR A 448 -38.49 24.66 -17.62
C THR A 448 -38.49 26.19 -17.68
N LEU A 449 -39.20 26.85 -16.74
CA LEU A 449 -39.32 28.31 -16.73
C LEU A 449 -37.95 29.03 -16.70
N GLN A 450 -36.99 28.44 -15.97
CA GLN A 450 -35.65 28.99 -15.81
C GLN A 450 -34.78 28.77 -17.05
N SER A 451 -34.87 27.61 -17.71
CA SER A 451 -34.13 27.36 -18.96
C SER A 451 -34.70 28.13 -20.15
N LYS A 452 -36.00 28.48 -20.13
CA LYS A 452 -36.67 29.25 -21.19
C LYS A 452 -36.06 30.63 -21.41
N LEU A 453 -35.65 31.34 -20.35
CA LEU A 453 -35.02 32.66 -20.48
C LEU A 453 -33.66 32.58 -21.17
N ILE A 454 -32.86 31.57 -20.78
CA ILE A 454 -31.53 31.33 -21.35
C ILE A 454 -31.66 30.92 -22.82
N LEU A 455 -32.58 30.00 -23.15
CA LEU A 455 -32.81 29.57 -24.53
C LEU A 455 -33.32 30.71 -25.42
N LYS A 456 -34.15 31.63 -24.89
CA LYS A 456 -34.56 32.84 -25.63
C LYS A 456 -33.39 33.79 -25.88
N ALA A 457 -32.50 33.98 -24.90
CA ALA A 457 -31.32 34.82 -25.07
C ALA A 457 -30.38 34.22 -26.13
N MET A 458 -30.11 32.92 -26.07
CA MET A 458 -29.31 32.21 -27.08
C MET A 458 -29.95 32.29 -28.47
N ALA A 459 -31.28 32.17 -28.54
CA ALA A 459 -31.99 32.24 -29.80
C ALA A 459 -31.97 33.64 -30.45
N ASN A 460 -31.99 34.69 -29.65
CA ASN A 460 -31.86 36.07 -30.15
C ASN A 460 -30.45 36.33 -30.70
N VAL A 461 -29.41 35.83 -30.01
CA VAL A 461 -28.01 35.94 -30.49
C VAL A 461 -27.84 35.22 -31.82
N LEU A 462 -28.48 34.05 -31.98
CA LEU A 462 -28.46 33.24 -33.21
C LEU A 462 -29.53 33.65 -34.25
N LYS A 463 -30.28 34.74 -33.99
CA LYS A 463 -31.32 35.29 -34.89
C LYS A 463 -32.30 34.24 -35.42
N LEU A 464 -32.84 33.38 -34.55
CA LEU A 464 -33.85 32.39 -34.95
C LEU A 464 -35.19 33.06 -35.32
N GLY A 465 -35.86 32.51 -36.34
CA GLY A 465 -37.18 32.97 -36.75
C GLY A 465 -38.31 32.44 -35.86
N ASP A 466 -39.49 33.05 -35.92
CA ASP A 466 -40.64 32.74 -35.06
C ASP A 466 -41.06 31.27 -35.10
N GLU A 467 -40.97 30.63 -36.28
CA GLU A 467 -41.24 29.21 -36.47
C GLU A 467 -40.28 28.30 -35.68
N GLN A 468 -39.00 28.67 -35.62
CA GLN A 468 -37.96 27.93 -34.91
C GLN A 468 -38.01 28.18 -33.40
N MET A 469 -38.69 29.24 -32.97
CA MET A 469 -38.91 29.59 -31.56
C MET A 469 -40.11 28.85 -30.93
N LYS A 470 -40.93 28.16 -31.73
CA LYS A 470 -42.11 27.42 -31.25
C LYS A 470 -41.79 26.39 -30.14
N PRO A 471 -40.71 25.58 -30.20
CA PRO A 471 -40.38 24.61 -29.14
C PRO A 471 -40.07 25.28 -27.79
N ILE A 472 -39.49 26.48 -27.79
CA ILE A 472 -39.18 27.25 -26.58
C ILE A 472 -40.45 27.88 -26.00
N ASN A 473 -41.40 28.26 -26.85
CA ASN A 473 -42.61 28.96 -26.46
C ASN A 473 -43.75 28.04 -26.00
N LYS A 474 -43.74 26.75 -26.39
CA LYS A 474 -44.70 25.75 -25.90
C LYS A 474 -44.60 25.61 -24.37
N THR A 475 -45.61 26.11 -23.67
CA THR A 475 -45.83 25.86 -22.24
C THR A 475 -46.40 24.44 -22.07
N LYS A 476 -45.89 23.72 -21.08
CA LYS A 476 -46.60 22.56 -20.53
C LYS A 476 -47.77 23.04 -19.67
#